data_AF-A0AAE3FZG0-F1
#
_entry.id   AF-A0AAE3FZG0-F1
#
_cell.length_a   1.000
_cell.length_b   1.000
_cell.length_c   1.000
_cell.angle_alpha   90.00
_cell.angle_beta   90.00
_cell.angle_gamma   90.00
#
_symmetry.space_group_name_H-M   'P 1'
#
loop_
_entity.id
_entity.type
_entity.pdbx_description
1 polymer ?
#
loop_
_entity_poly.entity_id
_entity_poly.type
_entity_poly.pdbx_seq_one_letter_code
_entity_poly.pdbx_strand_id
1 'polypeptide(L)'
;MEPPMSILCISDIQWEIHDQDTLETLKTEISDEQPSLVLFAGDIINDGMNSEEHTTEFLELLEYLEQLEITSFTIEGNHDEYSNYEAVIERTEELKYAKEISGEVAEFDGLQILGIPYSYTHYLRKARQIGDEFSESYDIVLAHAETSRRIWLLELDARIIVTGHFSRQLCKIQDHIFVSMSTFPSDRVVLNPDLTEILYRRHSDSFFDSQDKYEAEVQVRDGELVWVRDEHEEDRGRLRKLRDSDYPETFEMLISAKKSVRDVDDEEERRVIESLLDKDVPKTYIQEYINRYDFL
;
A
#
# COMPACT_ATOMS: atom_id res chain seq x y z
N MET A 1 5.28 31.19 -7.63
CA MET A 1 4.28 30.19 -7.24
C MET A 1 5.07 29.19 -6.43
N GLU A 2 4.68 28.96 -5.19
CA GLU A 2 5.22 27.81 -4.45
C GLU A 2 4.87 26.56 -5.26
N PRO A 3 5.79 25.60 -5.37
CA PRO A 3 5.49 24.33 -6.04
C PRO A 3 4.28 23.69 -5.36
N PRO A 4 3.39 23.03 -6.13
CA PRO A 4 2.30 22.28 -5.53
C PRO A 4 2.90 21.25 -4.58
N MET A 5 2.48 21.28 -3.31
CA MET A 5 2.87 20.26 -2.34
C MET A 5 2.36 18.90 -2.84
N SER A 6 3.16 17.85 -2.74
CA SER A 6 2.77 16.49 -3.11
C SER A 6 3.20 15.50 -2.03
N ILE A 7 2.51 14.36 -1.96
CA ILE A 7 2.83 13.25 -1.07
C ILE A 7 3.34 12.10 -1.94
N LEU A 8 4.58 11.70 -1.75
CA LEU A 8 5.20 10.61 -2.49
C LEU A 8 5.13 9.32 -1.68
N CYS A 9 4.46 8.30 -2.20
CA CYS A 9 4.36 6.97 -1.59
C CYS A 9 5.28 5.98 -2.31
N ILE A 10 6.08 5.26 -1.53
CA ILE A 10 7.08 4.28 -1.96
C ILE A 10 6.94 3.04 -1.08
N SER A 11 7.23 1.86 -1.61
CA SER A 11 7.21 0.59 -0.87
C SER A 11 8.11 -0.44 -1.53
N ASP A 12 8.49 -1.48 -0.76
CA ASP A 12 9.19 -2.67 -1.25
C ASP A 12 10.42 -2.26 -2.10
N ILE A 13 11.39 -1.63 -1.45
CA ILE A 13 12.55 -1.00 -2.11
C ILE A 13 13.53 -2.09 -2.56
N GLN A 14 13.70 -2.19 -3.87
CA GLN A 14 14.72 -3.05 -4.49
C GLN A 14 16.05 -2.32 -4.58
N TRP A 15 16.93 -2.63 -3.64
CA TRP A 15 18.26 -2.03 -3.57
C TRP A 15 19.24 -2.67 -4.57
N GLU A 16 19.09 -3.97 -4.84
CA GLU A 16 20.02 -4.72 -5.69
C GLU A 16 19.55 -4.85 -7.14
N ILE A 17 19.51 -3.72 -7.87
CA ILE A 17 19.18 -3.71 -9.30
C ILE A 17 20.46 -3.60 -10.14
N HIS A 18 20.61 -4.49 -11.12
CA HIS A 18 21.79 -4.53 -11.98
C HIS A 18 22.00 -3.20 -12.73
N ASP A 19 23.22 -2.65 -12.65
CA ASP A 19 23.63 -1.37 -13.23
C ASP A 19 22.84 -0.14 -12.74
N GLN A 20 22.14 -0.22 -11.61
CA GLN A 20 21.38 0.89 -11.05
C GLN A 20 21.78 1.15 -9.59
N ASP A 21 21.90 2.44 -9.25
CA ASP A 21 22.05 2.90 -7.88
C ASP A 21 20.65 3.33 -7.39
N THR A 22 20.02 2.47 -6.58
CA THR A 22 18.66 2.72 -6.09
C THR A 22 18.60 3.94 -5.17
N LEU A 23 19.64 4.21 -4.38
CA LEU A 23 19.68 5.38 -3.51
C LEU A 23 19.70 6.67 -4.33
N GLU A 24 20.55 6.75 -5.35
CA GLU A 24 20.59 7.91 -6.24
C GLU A 24 19.32 8.05 -7.09
N THR A 25 18.68 6.92 -7.43
CA THR A 25 17.36 6.92 -8.08
C THR A 25 16.30 7.54 -7.16
N LEU A 26 16.25 7.15 -5.89
CA LEU A 26 15.35 7.73 -4.89
C LEU A 26 15.58 9.23 -4.71
N LYS A 27 16.83 9.65 -4.52
CA LYS A 27 17.20 11.07 -4.40
C LYS A 27 16.80 11.88 -5.62
N THR A 28 16.96 11.32 -6.82
CA THR A 28 16.54 11.97 -8.08
C THR A 28 15.03 12.11 -8.13
N GLU A 29 14.26 11.06 -7.83
CA GLU A 29 12.80 11.14 -7.84
C GLU A 29 12.28 12.15 -6.80
N ILE A 30 12.85 12.16 -5.60
CA ILE A 30 12.52 13.16 -4.56
C ILE A 30 12.87 14.58 -5.02
N SER A 31 14.01 14.77 -5.68
CA SER A 31 14.42 16.09 -6.22
C SER A 31 13.51 16.58 -7.34
N ASP A 32 13.08 15.68 -8.21
CA ASP A 32 12.24 16.00 -9.37
C ASP A 32 10.79 16.27 -8.94
N GLU A 33 10.27 15.46 -8.01
CA GLU A 33 8.88 15.57 -7.51
C GLU A 33 8.73 16.68 -6.45
N GLN A 34 9.79 16.95 -5.66
CA GLN A 34 9.78 17.92 -4.56
C GLN A 34 8.62 17.72 -3.57
N PRO A 35 8.41 16.50 -3.04
CA PRO A 35 7.29 16.23 -2.16
C PRO A 35 7.44 16.97 -0.84
N SER A 36 6.30 17.32 -0.23
CA SER A 36 6.27 17.84 1.15
C SER A 36 6.29 16.70 2.19
N LEU A 37 5.84 15.51 1.78
CA LEU A 37 5.79 14.31 2.61
C LEU A 37 6.16 13.07 1.77
N VAL A 38 7.00 12.20 2.33
CA VAL A 38 7.29 10.87 1.77
C VAL A 38 6.74 9.80 2.70
N LEU A 39 5.98 8.86 2.15
CA LEU A 39 5.41 7.72 2.88
C LEU A 39 6.08 6.43 2.41
N PHE A 40 6.73 5.72 3.32
CA PHE A 40 7.37 4.43 3.05
C PHE A 40 6.54 3.29 3.63
N ALA A 41 5.87 2.53 2.75
CA ALA A 41 4.86 1.53 3.10
C ALA A 41 5.45 0.12 3.40
N GLY A 42 6.62 0.06 4.04
CA GLY A 42 7.29 -1.17 4.45
C GLY A 42 8.21 -1.79 3.40
N ASP A 43 9.01 -2.76 3.84
CA ASP A 43 10.05 -3.45 3.08
C ASP A 43 11.06 -2.45 2.51
N ILE A 44 11.58 -1.60 3.40
CA ILE A 44 12.39 -0.44 3.06
C ILE A 44 13.89 -0.71 3.11
N ILE A 45 14.33 -1.65 3.95
CA ILE A 45 15.75 -2.04 4.05
C ILE A 45 16.00 -3.40 3.42
N ASN A 46 14.95 -4.20 3.27
CA ASN A 46 14.96 -5.46 2.53
C ASN A 46 13.55 -5.73 1.97
N ASP A 47 13.45 -6.13 0.70
CA ASP A 47 12.20 -6.53 0.04
C ASP A 47 12.08 -8.06 -0.14
N GLY A 48 13.03 -8.82 0.40
CA GLY A 48 13.14 -10.26 0.26
C GLY A 48 13.82 -10.73 -1.03
N MET A 49 14.10 -9.81 -1.97
CA MET A 49 14.85 -10.09 -3.20
C MET A 49 16.31 -9.66 -3.10
N ASN A 50 16.63 -8.72 -2.19
CA ASN A 50 18.00 -8.32 -1.90
C ASN A 50 18.79 -9.44 -1.20
N SER A 51 20.06 -9.60 -1.56
CA SER A 51 20.97 -10.56 -0.95
C SER A 51 21.47 -10.14 0.42
N GLU A 52 21.50 -8.83 0.71
CA GLU A 52 21.80 -8.25 2.02
C GLU A 52 20.78 -7.19 2.47
N GLU A 53 20.91 -6.72 3.72
CA GLU A 53 20.12 -5.61 4.24
C GLU A 53 20.77 -4.27 3.88
N HIS A 54 19.98 -3.28 3.48
CA HIS A 54 20.45 -1.97 3.02
C HIS A 54 20.09 -0.86 4.00
N THR A 55 20.32 -1.14 5.28
CA THR A 55 20.06 -0.21 6.38
C THR A 55 20.86 1.08 6.20
N THR A 56 22.14 1.00 5.79
CA THR A 56 23.00 2.18 5.65
C THR A 56 22.47 3.14 4.59
N GLU A 57 22.04 2.58 3.45
CA GLU A 57 21.50 3.32 2.32
C GLU A 57 20.18 3.98 2.67
N PHE A 58 19.29 3.28 3.39
CA PHE A 58 18.05 3.88 3.85
C PHE A 58 18.28 4.98 4.89
N LEU A 59 19.23 4.80 5.82
CA LEU A 59 19.59 5.87 6.76
C LEU A 59 20.17 7.09 6.03
N GLU A 60 20.99 6.90 5.00
CA GLU A 60 21.49 8.00 4.16
C GLU A 60 20.35 8.73 3.44
N LEU A 61 19.32 8.01 2.98
CA LEU A 61 18.12 8.62 2.43
C LEU A 61 17.36 9.47 3.45
N LEU A 62 17.23 9.00 4.69
CA LEU A 62 16.61 9.77 5.77
C LEU A 62 17.40 11.05 6.08
N GLU A 63 18.73 10.99 6.11
CA GLU A 63 19.58 12.19 6.26
C GLU A 63 19.36 13.19 5.13
N TYR A 64 19.24 12.68 3.90
CA TYR A 64 19.01 13.50 2.73
C TYR A 64 17.65 14.22 2.83
N LEU A 65 16.59 13.52 3.23
CA LEU A 65 15.26 14.11 3.46
C LEU A 65 15.28 15.15 4.60
N GLU A 66 15.98 14.85 5.70
CA GLU A 66 16.18 15.79 6.82
C GLU A 66 16.85 17.08 6.37
N GLN A 67 17.91 16.98 5.54
CA GLN A 67 18.61 18.15 4.98
C GLN A 67 17.73 19.01 4.07
N LEU A 68 16.77 18.39 3.38
CA LEU A 68 15.78 19.07 2.55
C LEU A 68 14.56 19.56 3.34
N GLU A 69 14.49 19.26 4.65
CA GLU A 69 13.33 19.52 5.50
C GLU A 69 12.03 18.87 4.99
N ILE A 70 12.15 17.74 4.27
CA ILE A 70 11.02 16.97 3.77
C ILE A 70 10.62 15.96 4.85
N THR A 71 9.33 15.97 5.21
CA THR A 71 8.85 15.02 6.22
C THR A 71 8.77 13.61 5.64
N SER A 72 9.14 12.60 6.40
CA SER A 72 8.97 11.20 6.02
C SER A 72 8.35 10.37 7.13
N PHE A 73 7.38 9.53 6.77
CA PHE A 73 6.81 8.53 7.64
C PHE A 73 7.07 7.13 7.09
N THR A 74 7.49 6.24 7.97
CA THR A 74 7.90 4.88 7.62
C THR A 74 7.13 3.89 8.50
N ILE A 75 6.80 2.73 7.93
CA ILE A 75 6.30 1.57 8.67
C ILE A 75 7.16 0.34 8.39
N GLU A 76 7.05 -0.67 9.24
CA GLU A 76 7.76 -1.95 9.12
C GLU A 76 7.02 -2.92 8.16
N GLY A 77 7.74 -3.46 7.18
CA GLY A 77 7.29 -4.55 6.32
C GLY A 77 7.65 -5.94 6.86
N ASN A 78 7.38 -6.99 6.08
CA ASN A 78 7.68 -8.36 6.54
C ASN A 78 9.15 -8.77 6.38
N HIS A 79 9.88 -8.15 5.46
CA HIS A 79 11.30 -8.42 5.26
C HIS A 79 12.19 -7.51 6.14
N ASP A 80 11.61 -6.43 6.65
CA ASP A 80 12.23 -5.57 7.67
C ASP A 80 12.34 -6.27 9.04
N GLU A 81 11.33 -7.06 9.46
CA GLU A 81 11.25 -7.73 10.79
C GLU A 81 12.46 -8.64 11.11
N TYR A 82 13.10 -9.18 10.07
CA TYR A 82 14.27 -10.07 10.21
C TYR A 82 15.61 -9.36 9.96
N SER A 83 15.57 -8.05 9.73
CA SER A 83 16.70 -7.19 9.41
C SER A 83 17.00 -6.23 10.57
N ASN A 84 18.02 -5.40 10.43
CA ASN A 84 18.40 -4.40 11.43
C ASN A 84 17.46 -3.17 11.46
N TYR A 85 16.15 -3.39 11.48
CA TYR A 85 15.14 -2.33 11.47
C TYR A 85 15.16 -1.45 12.74
N GLU A 86 15.64 -1.99 13.86
CA GLU A 86 15.86 -1.21 15.09
C GLU A 86 16.74 0.02 14.84
N ALA A 87 17.74 -0.07 13.97
CA ALA A 87 18.59 1.08 13.63
C ALA A 87 17.82 2.17 12.86
N VAL A 88 16.78 1.80 12.10
CA VAL A 88 15.88 2.76 11.46
C VAL A 88 15.04 3.47 12.52
N ILE A 89 14.45 2.73 13.45
CA ILE A 89 13.69 3.29 14.58
C ILE A 89 14.56 4.28 15.36
N GLU A 90 15.71 3.82 15.87
CA GLU A 90 16.66 4.63 16.64
C GLU A 90 17.06 5.90 15.87
N ARG A 91 17.31 5.81 14.56
CA ARG A 91 17.70 6.98 13.78
C ARG A 91 16.54 7.96 13.59
N THR A 92 15.31 7.49 13.36
CA THR A 92 14.15 8.39 13.22
C THR A 92 13.86 9.18 14.49
N GLU A 93 14.15 8.65 15.67
CA GLU A 93 14.01 9.39 16.94
C GLU A 93 14.97 10.59 17.06
N GLU A 94 16.10 10.56 16.33
CA GLU A 94 17.11 11.63 16.33
C GLU A 94 16.85 12.71 15.27
N LEU A 95 15.98 12.43 14.29
CA LEU A 95 15.67 13.30 13.16
C LEU A 95 14.39 14.11 13.42
N LYS A 96 14.32 15.34 12.92
CA LYS A 96 13.16 16.22 13.14
C LYS A 96 12.04 15.90 12.15
N TYR A 97 12.39 15.58 10.92
CA TYR A 97 11.46 15.42 9.81
C TYR A 97 11.21 13.94 9.47
N ALA A 98 11.88 12.97 10.10
CA ALA A 98 11.59 11.56 9.92
C ALA A 98 10.84 10.97 11.13
N LYS A 99 9.87 10.07 10.91
CA LYS A 99 9.23 9.29 11.96
C LYS A 99 8.94 7.86 11.50
N GLU A 100 9.20 6.90 12.36
CA GLU A 100 8.61 5.56 12.27
C GLU A 100 7.23 5.60 12.94
N ILE A 101 6.20 5.05 12.28
CA ILE A 101 4.79 5.19 12.72
C ILE A 101 4.06 3.84 12.81
N SER A 102 4.78 2.73 12.97
CA SER A 102 4.19 1.40 13.03
C SER A 102 3.25 1.23 14.23
N GLY A 103 1.95 1.11 13.97
CA GLY A 103 0.91 1.02 14.99
C GLY A 103 0.56 2.36 15.63
N GLU A 104 1.03 3.48 15.04
CA GLU A 104 0.84 4.82 15.55
C GLU A 104 0.14 5.73 14.52
N VAL A 105 -0.39 6.86 15.02
CA VAL A 105 -0.98 7.91 14.20
C VAL A 105 -0.06 9.11 14.21
N ALA A 106 0.27 9.62 13.02
CA ALA A 106 1.01 10.86 12.84
C ALA A 106 0.14 11.93 12.15
N GLU A 107 0.39 13.19 12.48
CA GLU A 107 -0.25 14.34 11.83
C GLU A 107 0.76 15.05 10.93
N PHE A 108 0.34 15.38 9.71
CA PHE A 108 1.10 16.22 8.78
C PHE A 108 0.16 17.15 8.02
N ASP A 109 0.38 18.46 8.14
CA ASP A 109 -0.45 19.51 7.50
C ASP A 109 -1.97 19.32 7.69
N GLY A 110 -2.36 18.87 8.88
CA GLY A 110 -3.76 18.58 9.23
C GLY A 110 -4.31 17.24 8.74
N LEU A 111 -3.52 16.43 8.04
CA LEU A 111 -3.87 15.06 7.67
C LEU A 111 -3.54 14.09 8.81
N GLN A 112 -4.47 13.19 9.14
CA GLN A 112 -4.21 12.08 10.06
C GLN A 112 -3.78 10.83 9.28
N ILE A 113 -2.58 10.34 9.58
CA ILE A 113 -1.95 9.20 8.90
C ILE A 113 -1.72 8.08 9.91
N LEU A 114 -2.40 6.94 9.73
CA LEU A 114 -2.24 5.75 10.56
C LEU A 114 -1.26 4.77 9.89
N GLY A 115 -0.23 4.36 10.62
CA GLY A 115 0.71 3.32 10.17
C GLY A 115 0.30 1.92 10.63
N ILE A 116 0.07 1.01 9.70
CA ILE A 116 -0.26 -0.40 9.95
C ILE A 116 0.88 -1.29 9.42
N PRO A 117 1.82 -1.74 10.28
CA PRO A 117 2.90 -2.59 9.83
C PRO A 117 2.39 -3.99 9.49
N TYR A 118 3.22 -4.77 8.80
CA TYR A 118 2.91 -6.14 8.41
C TYR A 118 2.34 -7.00 9.54
N SER A 119 2.91 -6.89 10.74
CA SER A 119 2.53 -7.70 11.89
C SER A 119 1.06 -7.55 12.30
N TYR A 120 0.39 -6.43 12.01
CA TYR A 120 -1.03 -6.24 12.32
C TYR A 120 -1.95 -7.06 11.42
N THR A 121 -1.58 -7.24 10.15
CA THR A 121 -2.41 -7.94 9.16
C THR A 121 -2.04 -9.41 9.03
N HIS A 122 -0.75 -9.75 9.23
CA HIS A 122 -0.26 -11.13 9.16
C HIS A 122 -0.89 -12.04 10.22
N TYR A 123 -0.95 -11.58 11.47
CA TYR A 123 -1.54 -12.34 12.57
C TYR A 123 -3.06 -12.15 12.59
N LEU A 124 -3.81 -13.15 12.13
CA LEU A 124 -5.28 -13.17 12.10
C LEU A 124 -5.98 -12.60 13.35
N ARG A 125 -5.43 -12.87 14.54
CA ARG A 125 -5.99 -12.37 15.80
C ARG A 125 -5.92 -10.83 15.87
N LYS A 126 -4.79 -10.24 15.48
CA LYS A 126 -4.61 -8.78 15.41
C LYS A 126 -5.46 -8.19 14.28
N ALA A 127 -5.43 -8.82 13.10
CA ALA A 127 -6.19 -8.36 11.93
C ALA A 127 -7.69 -8.25 12.22
N ARG A 128 -8.24 -9.18 13.01
CA ARG A 128 -9.65 -9.17 13.46
C ARG A 128 -10.01 -8.04 14.42
N GLN A 129 -9.02 -7.46 15.08
CA GLN A 129 -9.19 -6.42 16.10
C GLN A 129 -8.85 -5.04 15.56
N ILE A 130 -8.35 -4.94 14.32
CA ILE A 130 -7.78 -3.70 13.80
C ILE A 130 -8.79 -2.54 13.79
N GLY A 131 -10.04 -2.78 13.37
CA GLY A 131 -11.09 -1.77 13.39
C GLY A 131 -11.62 -1.44 14.79
N ASP A 132 -11.46 -2.34 15.76
CA ASP A 132 -11.79 -2.05 17.16
C ASP A 132 -10.68 -1.24 17.85
N GLU A 133 -9.42 -1.51 17.50
CA GLU A 133 -8.22 -0.85 18.04
C GLU A 133 -8.05 0.56 17.48
N PHE A 134 -8.28 0.74 16.19
CA PHE A 134 -8.19 2.01 15.47
C PHE A 134 -9.58 2.43 14.98
N SER A 135 -10.36 2.99 15.91
CA SER A 135 -11.77 3.36 15.68
C SER A 135 -11.99 4.82 15.27
N GLU A 136 -10.90 5.58 15.12
CA GLU A 136 -10.96 6.96 14.62
C GLU A 136 -11.03 6.98 13.08
N SER A 137 -11.34 8.14 12.52
CA SER A 137 -11.31 8.35 11.07
C SER A 137 -9.94 8.87 10.65
N TYR A 138 -9.39 8.35 9.56
CA TYR A 138 -8.06 8.70 9.07
C TYR A 138 -8.11 9.25 7.64
N ASP A 139 -7.21 10.17 7.30
CA ASP A 139 -7.06 10.63 5.92
C ASP A 139 -6.32 9.58 5.09
N ILE A 140 -5.24 9.02 5.64
CA ILE A 140 -4.45 7.99 5.00
C ILE A 140 -4.19 6.86 6.00
N VAL A 141 -4.45 5.63 5.57
CA VAL A 141 -3.87 4.44 6.20
C VAL A 141 -2.68 4.00 5.35
N LEU A 142 -1.48 4.10 5.91
CA LEU A 142 -0.25 3.56 5.33
C LEU A 142 -0.06 2.15 5.88
N ALA A 143 -0.04 1.14 5.01
CA ALA A 143 -0.01 -0.26 5.43
C ALA A 143 1.03 -1.09 4.68
N HIS A 144 1.44 -2.21 5.27
CA HIS A 144 2.14 -3.27 4.57
C HIS A 144 1.36 -4.56 4.81
N ALA A 145 0.74 -5.14 3.78
CA ALA A 145 -0.21 -6.23 3.99
C ALA A 145 -0.24 -7.24 2.84
N GLU A 146 -0.14 -8.52 3.18
CA GLU A 146 -0.29 -9.62 2.23
C GLU A 146 -1.66 -9.61 1.53
N THR A 147 -1.69 -10.03 0.26
CA THR A 147 -2.88 -9.86 -0.59
C THR A 147 -4.14 -10.47 0.04
N SER A 148 -4.01 -11.61 0.72
CA SER A 148 -5.08 -12.31 1.45
C SER A 148 -5.61 -11.55 2.68
N ARG A 149 -4.82 -10.65 3.26
CA ARG A 149 -5.14 -9.95 4.52
C ARG A 149 -5.56 -8.51 4.33
N ARG A 150 -5.34 -7.92 3.17
CA ARG A 150 -5.72 -6.53 2.87
C ARG A 150 -7.19 -6.22 3.12
N ILE A 151 -8.06 -7.22 3.06
CA ILE A 151 -9.47 -7.06 3.37
C ILE A 151 -9.72 -6.55 4.79
N TRP A 152 -8.81 -6.83 5.73
CA TRP A 152 -8.90 -6.31 7.10
C TRP A 152 -8.60 -4.81 7.19
N LEU A 153 -7.85 -4.24 6.25
CA LEU A 153 -7.62 -2.79 6.20
C LEU A 153 -8.91 -2.03 5.90
N LEU A 154 -9.89 -2.66 5.24
CA LEU A 154 -11.20 -2.08 4.96
C LEU A 154 -12.13 -2.05 6.18
N GLU A 155 -11.69 -2.56 7.33
CA GLU A 155 -12.41 -2.37 8.60
C GLU A 155 -12.00 -1.05 9.28
N LEU A 156 -11.02 -0.33 8.74
CA LEU A 156 -10.58 0.99 9.20
C LEU A 156 -11.35 2.09 8.48
N ASP A 157 -11.78 3.11 9.20
CA ASP A 157 -12.40 4.29 8.59
C ASP A 157 -11.33 5.21 8.00
N ALA A 158 -11.07 5.11 6.70
CA ALA A 158 -10.01 5.84 6.02
C ALA A 158 -10.46 6.39 4.67
N ARG A 159 -10.03 7.61 4.30
CA ARG A 159 -10.30 8.14 2.95
C ARG A 159 -9.49 7.41 1.88
N ILE A 160 -8.18 7.24 2.12
CA ILE A 160 -7.27 6.49 1.25
C ILE A 160 -6.52 5.44 2.06
N ILE A 161 -6.40 4.23 1.52
CA ILE A 161 -5.55 3.17 2.02
C ILE A 161 -4.42 2.96 1.00
N VAL A 162 -3.18 3.13 1.43
CA VAL A 162 -1.98 2.92 0.62
C VAL A 162 -1.21 1.75 1.22
N THR A 163 -0.99 0.69 0.44
CA THR A 163 -0.27 -0.50 0.92
C THR A 163 0.87 -0.94 0.03
N GLY A 164 1.93 -1.47 0.66
CA GLY A 164 2.97 -2.27 0.04
C GLY A 164 2.60 -3.74 -0.15
N HIS A 165 3.63 -4.58 -0.24
CA HIS A 165 3.58 -6.04 -0.29
C HIS A 165 2.99 -6.57 -1.60
N PHE A 166 3.59 -6.17 -2.71
CA PHE A 166 3.33 -6.66 -4.08
C PHE A 166 1.85 -6.68 -4.51
N SER A 167 1.36 -5.61 -5.11
CA SER A 167 0.27 -5.67 -6.10
C SER A 167 0.12 -4.32 -6.77
N ARG A 168 -0.37 -4.27 -8.01
CA ARG A 168 -0.64 -3.01 -8.70
C ARG A 168 -2.13 -2.73 -8.70
N GLN A 169 -2.61 -2.05 -7.67
CA GLN A 169 -4.04 -1.76 -7.52
C GLN A 169 -4.26 -0.26 -7.33
N LEU A 170 -5.23 0.29 -8.06
CA LEU A 170 -5.81 1.59 -7.80
C LEU A 170 -7.30 1.47 -8.08
N CYS A 171 -8.10 1.43 -7.01
CA CYS A 171 -9.52 1.13 -7.12
C CYS A 171 -10.30 1.71 -5.95
N LYS A 172 -11.63 1.68 -6.07
CA LYS A 172 -12.53 1.99 -4.96
C LYS A 172 -13.08 0.68 -4.41
N ILE A 173 -13.06 0.53 -3.09
CA ILE A 173 -13.72 -0.56 -2.38
C ILE A 173 -14.50 0.08 -1.24
N GLN A 174 -15.83 -0.08 -1.26
CA GLN A 174 -16.75 0.64 -0.39
C GLN A 174 -16.51 2.15 -0.44
N ASP A 175 -16.25 2.79 0.69
CA ASP A 175 -16.01 4.22 0.78
C ASP A 175 -14.50 4.57 0.76
N HIS A 176 -13.64 3.58 0.51
CA HIS A 176 -12.18 3.74 0.51
C HIS A 176 -11.63 3.82 -0.92
N ILE A 177 -10.68 4.74 -1.13
CA ILE A 177 -9.76 4.61 -2.26
C ILE A 177 -8.61 3.72 -1.84
N PHE A 178 -8.45 2.60 -2.54
CA PHE A 178 -7.46 1.58 -2.24
C PHE A 178 -6.34 1.60 -3.27
N VAL A 179 -5.12 1.79 -2.78
CA VAL A 179 -3.90 1.83 -3.57
C VAL A 179 -2.94 0.76 -3.05
N SER A 180 -2.45 -0.09 -3.94
CA SER A 180 -1.37 -1.01 -3.64
C SER A 180 -0.24 -0.79 -4.62
N MET A 181 0.99 -0.78 -4.11
CA MET A 181 2.22 -0.68 -4.89
C MET A 181 2.87 -2.05 -5.08
N SER A 182 3.65 -2.22 -6.16
CA SER A 182 4.51 -3.39 -6.31
C SER A 182 5.84 -3.20 -5.59
N THR A 183 6.83 -2.65 -6.27
CA THR A 183 8.20 -2.47 -5.80
C THR A 183 8.78 -1.19 -6.35
N PHE A 184 9.58 -0.51 -5.57
CA PHE A 184 10.38 0.61 -6.06
C PHE A 184 11.68 0.08 -6.68
N PRO A 185 12.15 0.60 -7.83
CA PRO A 185 11.73 1.82 -8.55
C PRO A 185 10.54 1.64 -9.50
N SER A 186 10.17 0.39 -9.81
CA SER A 186 9.10 0.00 -10.73
C SER A 186 7.85 0.87 -10.59
N ASP A 187 7.37 0.97 -9.36
CA ASP A 187 6.09 1.53 -8.99
C ASP A 187 6.26 2.59 -7.89
N ARG A 188 5.48 3.66 -7.99
CA ARG A 188 5.26 4.64 -6.92
C ARG A 188 3.98 5.42 -7.16
N VAL A 189 3.50 6.08 -6.12
CA VAL A 189 2.26 6.85 -6.16
C VAL A 189 2.54 8.26 -5.67
N VAL A 190 1.99 9.24 -6.38
CA VAL A 190 1.99 10.63 -5.95
C VAL A 190 0.55 11.02 -5.68
N LEU A 191 0.29 11.52 -4.47
CA LEU A 191 -0.98 12.09 -4.07
C LEU A 191 -0.84 13.60 -3.99
N ASN A 192 -1.89 14.32 -4.35
CA ASN A 192 -1.96 15.73 -4.00
C ASN A 192 -2.41 15.90 -2.52
N PRO A 193 -2.21 17.08 -1.90
CA PRO A 193 -2.39 17.26 -0.45
C PRO A 193 -3.84 17.16 0.00
N ASP A 194 -4.80 17.48 -0.87
CA ASP A 194 -6.23 17.36 -0.56
C ASP A 194 -6.79 15.95 -0.83
N LEU A 195 -5.94 15.04 -1.32
CA LEU A 195 -6.26 13.66 -1.64
C LEU A 195 -7.35 13.50 -2.71
N THR A 196 -7.42 14.47 -3.63
CA THR A 196 -8.36 14.46 -4.77
C THR A 196 -7.71 14.07 -6.10
N GLU A 197 -6.39 13.99 -6.17
CA GLU A 197 -5.66 13.57 -7.37
C GLU A 197 -4.61 12.52 -7.01
N ILE A 198 -4.58 11.44 -7.80
CA ILE A 198 -3.70 10.30 -7.63
C ILE A 198 -2.99 10.05 -8.96
N LEU A 199 -1.67 10.10 -8.94
CA LEU A 199 -0.81 9.72 -10.05
C LEU A 199 -0.04 8.46 -9.68
N TYR A 200 -0.39 7.35 -10.30
CA TYR A 200 0.32 6.09 -10.16
C TYR A 200 1.30 5.96 -11.33
N ARG A 201 2.60 6.00 -11.04
CA ARG A 201 3.67 5.76 -12.02
C ARG A 201 4.16 4.32 -11.95
N ARG A 202 4.24 3.65 -13.09
CA ARG A 202 4.66 2.26 -13.25
C ARG A 202 5.69 2.16 -14.36
N HIS A 203 6.61 1.22 -14.27
CA HIS A 203 7.38 0.75 -15.40
C HIS A 203 7.57 -0.77 -15.32
N SER A 204 7.92 -1.40 -16.43
CA SER A 204 8.22 -2.84 -16.40
C SER A 204 9.72 -3.08 -16.25
N ASP A 205 10.09 -3.74 -15.16
CA ASP A 205 11.46 -4.23 -14.95
C ASP A 205 11.77 -5.50 -15.75
N SER A 206 10.84 -5.98 -16.59
CA SER A 206 11.15 -7.12 -17.44
C SER A 206 12.17 -6.72 -18.51
N PHE A 207 13.27 -7.47 -18.57
CA PHE A 207 14.23 -7.40 -19.68
C PHE A 207 13.53 -7.53 -21.06
N PHE A 208 12.37 -8.17 -21.09
CA PHE A 208 11.57 -8.38 -22.29
C PHE A 208 10.42 -7.40 -22.46
N ASP A 209 10.33 -6.31 -21.71
CA ASP A 209 9.28 -5.31 -21.88
C ASP A 209 9.89 -3.99 -22.36
N SER A 210 9.06 -3.11 -22.93
CA SER A 210 9.48 -1.74 -23.17
C SER A 210 9.90 -1.14 -21.82
N GLN A 211 11.09 -0.56 -21.73
CA GLN A 211 11.54 0.22 -20.56
C GLN A 211 10.78 1.56 -20.43
N ASP A 212 9.56 1.61 -20.95
CA ASP A 212 8.70 2.78 -21.01
C ASP A 212 8.03 2.96 -19.65
N LYS A 213 7.86 4.23 -19.28
CA LYS A 213 7.11 4.64 -18.09
C LYS A 213 5.63 4.76 -18.47
N TYR A 214 4.79 4.17 -17.65
CA TYR A 214 3.34 4.15 -17.78
C TYR A 214 2.70 4.89 -16.60
N GLU A 215 1.75 5.76 -16.89
CA GLU A 215 1.06 6.54 -15.87
C GLU A 215 -0.44 6.26 -15.87
N ALA A 216 -0.98 6.14 -14.66
CA ALA A 216 -2.41 6.18 -14.40
C ALA A 216 -2.71 7.42 -13.55
N GLU A 217 -3.57 8.28 -14.07
CA GLU A 217 -3.94 9.55 -13.46
C GLU A 217 -5.43 9.55 -13.18
N VAL A 218 -5.78 9.79 -11.93
CA VAL A 218 -7.15 9.68 -11.43
C VAL A 218 -7.50 10.88 -10.57
N GLN A 219 -8.71 11.39 -10.77
CA GLN A 219 -9.32 12.38 -9.89
C GLN A 219 -10.39 11.72 -9.03
N VAL A 220 -10.36 11.96 -7.72
CA VAL A 220 -11.37 11.53 -6.77
C VAL A 220 -12.46 12.61 -6.70
N ARG A 221 -13.66 12.30 -7.19
CA ARG A 221 -14.81 13.23 -7.19
C ARG A 221 -16.00 12.57 -6.53
N ASP A 222 -16.53 13.20 -5.49
CA ASP A 222 -17.63 12.65 -4.69
C ASP A 222 -17.38 11.21 -4.22
N GLY A 223 -16.11 10.90 -3.89
CA GLY A 223 -15.67 9.58 -3.48
C GLY A 223 -15.57 8.54 -4.62
N GLU A 224 -15.67 8.96 -5.88
CA GLU A 224 -15.53 8.09 -7.07
C GLU A 224 -14.23 8.36 -7.82
N LEU A 225 -13.67 7.31 -8.42
CA LEU A 225 -12.48 7.41 -9.27
C LEU A 225 -12.85 7.81 -10.71
N VAL A 226 -12.44 9.01 -11.10
CA VAL A 226 -12.56 9.54 -12.46
C VAL A 226 -11.20 9.45 -13.15
N TRP A 227 -11.05 8.43 -13.99
CA TRP A 227 -9.82 8.18 -14.75
C TRP A 227 -9.60 9.26 -15.80
N VAL A 228 -8.52 10.03 -15.64
CA VAL A 228 -8.03 10.98 -16.64
C VAL A 228 -7.21 10.24 -17.69
N ARG A 229 -6.36 9.31 -17.22
CA ARG A 229 -5.46 8.50 -18.05
C ARG A 229 -5.16 7.17 -17.38
N ASP A 230 -4.96 6.12 -18.17
CA ASP A 230 -4.53 4.79 -17.70
C ASP A 230 -3.74 4.12 -18.83
N GLU A 231 -2.45 4.45 -18.88
CA GLU A 231 -1.51 3.93 -19.88
C GLU A 231 -1.13 2.48 -19.55
N HIS A 232 -0.88 1.70 -20.59
CA HIS A 232 -0.45 0.30 -20.48
C HIS A 232 0.21 -0.15 -21.79
N GLU A 233 0.96 -1.26 -21.74
CA GLU A 233 1.54 -1.91 -22.91
C GLU A 233 0.49 -2.82 -23.58
N GLU A 234 0.05 -2.51 -24.80
CA GLU A 234 -0.99 -3.29 -25.50
C GLU A 234 -0.51 -4.69 -25.96
N ASP A 235 0.79 -4.85 -26.24
CA ASP A 235 1.32 -6.01 -26.96
C ASP A 235 1.99 -7.07 -26.05
N ARG A 236 2.18 -6.79 -24.75
CA ARG A 236 2.82 -7.70 -23.79
C ARG A 236 1.98 -7.79 -22.52
N GLY A 237 1.14 -8.82 -22.45
CA GLY A 237 0.06 -8.99 -21.46
C GLY A 237 0.44 -9.11 -19.98
N ARG A 238 1.54 -8.51 -19.52
CA ARG A 238 1.93 -8.43 -18.10
C ARG A 238 1.43 -7.16 -17.42
N LEU A 239 1.39 -6.03 -18.13
CA LEU A 239 0.86 -4.76 -17.60
C LEU A 239 -0.55 -4.51 -18.14
N ARG A 240 -1.56 -4.77 -17.31
CA ARG A 240 -2.95 -4.38 -17.58
C ARG A 240 -3.23 -2.95 -17.08
N LYS A 241 -4.26 -2.33 -17.65
CA LYS A 241 -4.87 -1.11 -17.11
C LYS A 241 -5.31 -1.32 -15.67
N LEU A 242 -5.06 -0.35 -14.80
CA LEU A 242 -5.46 -0.45 -13.39
C LEU A 242 -6.98 -0.45 -13.26
N ARG A 243 -7.69 0.30 -14.13
CA ARG A 243 -9.15 0.38 -14.12
C ARG A 243 -9.87 -0.92 -14.47
N ASP A 244 -9.15 -1.86 -15.10
CA ASP A 244 -9.69 -3.15 -15.53
C ASP A 244 -9.49 -4.23 -14.44
N SER A 245 -9.13 -3.83 -13.21
CA SER A 245 -8.93 -4.76 -12.09
C SER A 245 -10.25 -5.31 -11.54
N ASP A 246 -10.30 -6.63 -11.37
CA ASP A 246 -11.34 -7.42 -10.71
C ASP A 246 -11.22 -7.44 -9.18
N TYR A 247 -10.18 -6.80 -8.64
CA TYR A 247 -9.87 -6.73 -7.23
C TYR A 247 -11.05 -6.20 -6.36
N PRO A 248 -11.75 -5.11 -6.74
CA PRO A 248 -12.88 -4.60 -5.97
C PRO A 248 -14.04 -5.59 -5.89
N GLU A 249 -14.38 -6.25 -7.01
CA GLU A 249 -15.52 -7.17 -7.06
C GLU A 249 -15.34 -8.33 -6.08
N THR A 250 -14.11 -8.86 -6.00
CA THR A 250 -13.76 -9.94 -5.07
C THR A 250 -13.95 -9.52 -3.61
N PHE A 251 -13.47 -8.33 -3.25
CA PHE A 251 -13.54 -7.85 -1.87
C PHE A 251 -14.96 -7.46 -1.48
N GLU A 252 -15.71 -6.80 -2.37
CA GLU A 252 -17.12 -6.47 -2.14
C GLU A 252 -17.99 -7.71 -1.93
N MET A 253 -17.71 -8.78 -2.68
CA MET A 253 -18.38 -10.07 -2.47
C MET A 253 -18.07 -10.66 -1.09
N LEU A 254 -16.81 -10.65 -0.65
CA LEU A 254 -16.42 -11.14 0.67
C LEU A 254 -17.05 -10.32 1.79
N ILE A 255 -17.08 -8.99 1.67
CA ILE A 255 -17.70 -8.12 2.68
C ILE A 255 -19.21 -8.32 2.73
N SER A 256 -19.86 -8.40 1.56
CA SER A 256 -21.30 -8.68 1.46
C SER A 256 -21.65 -10.05 2.05
N ALA A 257 -20.82 -11.06 1.79
CA ALA A 257 -20.99 -12.39 2.35
C ALA A 257 -20.82 -12.39 3.88
N LYS A 258 -19.76 -11.76 4.42
CA LYS A 258 -19.53 -11.62 5.86
C LYS A 258 -20.71 -10.97 6.57
N LYS A 259 -21.34 -9.95 5.95
CA LYS A 259 -22.56 -9.32 6.46
C LYS A 259 -23.75 -10.29 6.43
N SER A 260 -23.92 -11.03 5.34
CA SER A 260 -25.04 -11.95 5.13
C SER A 260 -25.00 -13.17 6.06
N VAL A 261 -23.82 -13.71 6.36
CA VAL A 261 -23.71 -14.94 7.19
C VAL A 261 -23.92 -14.70 8.69
N ARG A 262 -23.96 -13.45 9.16
CA ARG A 262 -24.08 -13.15 10.61
C ARG A 262 -25.42 -13.57 11.21
N ASP A 263 -26.49 -13.61 10.41
CA ASP A 263 -27.88 -13.76 10.89
C ASP A 263 -28.69 -14.85 10.15
N VAL A 264 -28.03 -15.81 9.50
CA VAL A 264 -28.69 -16.88 8.73
C VAL A 264 -28.47 -18.26 9.33
N ASP A 265 -29.25 -19.25 8.87
CA ASP A 265 -29.05 -20.65 9.23
C ASP A 265 -27.91 -21.31 8.43
N ASP A 266 -27.48 -22.49 8.87
CA ASP A 266 -26.37 -23.23 8.27
C ASP A 266 -26.56 -23.56 6.77
N GLU A 267 -27.82 -23.70 6.32
CA GLU A 267 -28.11 -24.04 4.92
C GLU A 267 -27.91 -22.83 4.01
N GLU A 268 -28.39 -21.66 4.44
CA GLU A 268 -28.19 -20.42 3.71
C GLU A 268 -26.72 -19.94 3.80
N GLU A 269 -26.05 -20.12 4.94
CA GLU A 269 -24.60 -19.87 5.06
C GLU A 269 -23.81 -20.69 4.03
N ARG A 270 -24.12 -21.99 3.90
CA ARG A 270 -23.48 -22.87 2.92
C ARG A 270 -23.69 -22.39 1.48
N ARG A 271 -24.91 -21.95 1.13
CA ARG A 271 -25.19 -21.41 -0.21
C ARG A 271 -24.38 -20.16 -0.52
N VAL A 272 -24.19 -19.28 0.48
CA VAL A 272 -23.35 -18.08 0.34
C VAL A 272 -21.89 -18.48 0.08
N ILE A 273 -21.34 -19.43 0.84
CA ILE A 273 -19.96 -19.92 0.66
C ILE A 273 -19.80 -20.59 -0.71
N GLU A 274 -20.71 -21.47 -1.12
CA GLU A 274 -20.69 -22.14 -2.42
C GLU A 274 -20.73 -21.10 -3.56
N SER A 275 -21.55 -20.05 -3.44
CA SER A 275 -21.59 -18.97 -4.43
C SER A 275 -20.29 -18.15 -4.51
N LEU A 276 -19.51 -18.04 -3.43
CA LEU A 276 -18.20 -17.38 -3.49
C LEU A 276 -17.18 -18.25 -4.23
N LEU A 277 -17.18 -19.56 -3.96
CA LEU A 277 -16.31 -20.52 -4.63
C LEU A 277 -16.61 -20.64 -6.13
N ASP A 278 -17.89 -20.63 -6.52
CA ASP A 278 -18.33 -20.66 -7.93
C ASP A 278 -17.89 -19.42 -8.73
N LYS A 279 -17.48 -18.35 -8.03
CA LYS A 279 -16.95 -17.11 -8.60
C LYS A 279 -15.44 -16.98 -8.40
N ASP A 280 -14.77 -18.10 -8.18
CA ASP A 280 -13.31 -18.20 -8.06
C ASP A 280 -12.70 -17.42 -6.86
N VAL A 281 -13.50 -17.09 -5.84
CA VAL A 281 -12.95 -16.49 -4.61
C VAL A 281 -12.07 -17.52 -3.90
N PRO A 282 -10.81 -17.19 -3.57
CA PRO A 282 -9.92 -18.13 -2.91
C PRO A 282 -10.48 -18.64 -1.58
N LYS A 283 -10.45 -19.97 -1.40
CA LYS A 283 -10.90 -20.64 -0.18
C LYS A 283 -10.26 -20.07 1.09
N THR A 284 -8.98 -19.70 1.02
CA THR A 284 -8.25 -19.09 2.13
C THR A 284 -8.87 -17.76 2.56
N TYR A 285 -9.31 -16.92 1.63
CA TYR A 285 -9.87 -15.60 1.94
C TYR A 285 -11.21 -15.77 2.66
N ILE A 286 -12.03 -16.72 2.19
CA ILE A 286 -13.29 -17.09 2.83
C ILE A 286 -13.04 -17.57 4.26
N GLN A 287 -12.13 -18.53 4.46
CA GLN A 287 -11.82 -19.09 5.79
C GLN A 287 -11.36 -18.03 6.77
N GLU A 288 -10.48 -17.14 6.31
CA GLU A 288 -9.80 -16.18 7.16
C GLU A 288 -10.72 -15.03 7.58
N TYR A 289 -11.44 -14.46 6.62
CA TYR A 289 -12.26 -13.25 6.80
C TYR A 289 -13.66 -13.54 7.32
N ILE A 290 -14.30 -14.61 6.84
CA ILE A 290 -15.64 -15.02 7.28
C ILE A 290 -15.56 -15.91 8.54
N ASN A 291 -14.39 -16.49 8.84
CA ASN A 291 -14.10 -17.30 10.03
C ASN A 291 -14.98 -18.57 10.13
N ARG A 292 -15.09 -19.32 9.03
CA ARG A 292 -15.91 -20.53 8.95
C ARG A 292 -15.12 -21.69 8.34
N TYR A 293 -14.79 -22.66 9.18
CA TYR A 293 -14.03 -23.87 8.82
C TYR A 293 -14.95 -25.07 8.50
N ASP A 294 -16.20 -25.04 8.97
CA ASP A 294 -17.01 -26.26 9.09
C ASP A 294 -17.60 -26.76 7.77
N PHE A 295 -17.56 -25.95 6.71
CA PHE A 295 -18.18 -26.25 5.40
C PHE A 295 -17.19 -26.45 4.25
N LEU A 296 -15.89 -26.38 4.55
CA LEU A 296 -14.82 -26.17 3.58
C LEU A 296 -13.75 -27.26 3.63
#